data_AF-A0A3D1PCJ6-F1
#
_entry.id   AF-A0A3D1PCJ6-F1
#
_cell.length_a   1.000
_cell.length_b   1.000
_cell.length_c   1.000
_cell.angle_alpha   90.00
_cell.angle_beta   90.00
_cell.angle_gamma   90.00
#
_symmetry.space_group_name_H-M   'P 1'
#
loop_
_entity.id
_entity.type
_entity.pdbx_description
1 polymer ?
#
loop_
_entity_poly.entity_id
_entity_poly.type
_entity_poly.pdbx_seq_one_letter_code
_entity_poly.pdbx_strand_id
1 'polypeptide(L)' 'WDVIDSLEETEPVFNSLADDLADIYRDLKNGLSVYEAQYIVEAVWYWLFHFQVHWGQHLVGAQRAIHKYLVDEGL' A
#
# COMPACT_ATOMS: atom_id res chain seq x y z
N TRP A 1 -12.21 -5.47 -12.57
CA TRP A 1 -12.14 -6.84 -12.05
C TRP A 1 -10.77 -7.38 -12.37
N ASP A 2 -9.84 -7.37 -11.41
CA ASP A 2 -8.61 -8.14 -11.54
C ASP A 2 -8.86 -9.46 -10.84
N VAL A 3 -9.02 -10.51 -11.64
CA VAL A 3 -9.12 -11.88 -11.15
C VAL A 3 -7.71 -12.30 -10.75
N ILE A 4 -7.41 -12.15 -9.46
CA ILE A 4 -6.45 -13.04 -8.82
C ILE A 4 -7.25 -14.30 -8.54
N ASP A 5 -6.99 -15.36 -9.31
CA ASP A 5 -7.56 -16.69 -9.09
C ASP A 5 -6.95 -17.26 -7.79
N SER A 6 -7.40 -16.75 -6.65
CA SER A 6 -7.32 -17.46 -5.38
C SER A 6 -8.65 -18.17 -5.19
N LEU A 7 -8.61 -19.49 -5.03
CA LEU A 7 -9.75 -20.37 -4.74
C LEU A 7 -10.36 -20.15 -3.33
N GLU A 8 -10.34 -18.92 -2.84
CA GLU A 8 -11.04 -18.51 -1.64
C GLU A 8 -11.87 -17.29 -2.02
N GLU A 9 -13.19 -17.47 -2.05
CA GLU A 9 -14.15 -16.37 -2.08
C GLU A 9 -13.95 -15.54 -0.81
N THR A 10 -13.03 -14.59 -0.88
CA THR A 10 -12.86 -13.59 0.17
C THR A 10 -13.95 -12.54 -0.04
N GLU A 11 -14.77 -12.34 0.98
CA GLU A 11 -15.75 -11.25 0.99
C GLU A 11 -15.06 -9.92 0.63
N PRO A 12 -15.69 -9.03 -0.15
CA PRO A 12 -15.11 -7.74 -0.46
C PRO A 12 -14.88 -6.95 0.83
N VAL A 13 -13.63 -6.93 1.30
CA VAL A 13 -13.22 -6.10 2.43
C VAL A 13 -13.33 -4.65 1.98
N PHE A 14 -14.20 -3.88 2.65
CA PHE A 14 -14.28 -2.44 2.48
C PHE A 14 -12.98 -1.84 3.01
N ASN A 15 -12.09 -1.49 2.10
CA ASN A 15 -10.88 -0.75 2.41
C ASN A 15 -11.04 0.71 1.95
N SER A 16 -10.59 1.65 2.77
CA SER A 16 -10.71 3.08 2.50
C SER A 16 -9.43 3.59 1.84
N LEU A 17 -9.56 4.43 0.80
CA LEU A 17 -8.41 5.10 0.19
C LEU A 17 -7.61 5.92 1.23
N ALA A 18 -8.29 6.51 2.20
CA ALA A 18 -7.63 7.26 3.27
C ALA A 18 -6.80 6.34 4.17
N ASP A 19 -7.30 5.14 4.46
CA ASP A 19 -6.59 4.15 5.28
C ASP A 19 -5.37 3.61 4.51
N ASP A 20 -5.53 3.27 3.22
CA ASP A 20 -4.40 2.88 2.36
C ASP A 20 -3.28 3.92 2.35
N LEU A 21 -3.62 5.20 2.19
CA LEU A 21 -2.65 6.29 2.19
C LEU A 21 -2.00 6.49 3.56
N ALA A 22 -2.77 6.33 4.65
CA ALA A 22 -2.23 6.42 6.01
C ALA A 22 -1.27 5.27 6.33
N ASP A 23 -1.58 4.05 5.90
CA ASP A 23 -0.74 2.88 6.06
C ASP A 23 0.56 2.98 5.24
N ILE A 24 0.48 3.46 3.99
CA ILE A 24 1.67 3.76 3.18
C ILE A 24 2.54 4.81 3.87
N TYR A 25 1.94 5.91 4.32
CA TYR A 25 2.66 6.98 5.00
C TYR A 25 3.38 6.45 6.25
N ARG A 26 2.69 5.64 7.07
CA ARG A 26 3.25 5.08 8.30
C ARG A 26 4.51 4.26 8.03
N ASP A 27 4.46 3.34 7.07
CA ASP A 27 5.60 2.47 6.75
C ASP A 27 6.78 3.28 6.19
N LEU A 28 6.52 4.24 5.30
CA LEU A 28 7.57 5.10 4.77
C LEU A 28 8.19 5.96 5.89
N LYS A 29 7.38 6.54 6.77
CA LYS A 29 7.86 7.39 7.87
C LYS A 29 8.63 6.61 8.94
N ASN A 30 8.24 5.37 9.20
CA ASN A 30 8.99 4.50 10.12
C ASN A 30 10.39 4.21 9.58
N GLY A 31 10.53 3.78 8.32
CA GLY A 31 11.85 3.58 7.71
C GLY A 31 12.67 4.88 7.61
N LEU A 32 12.02 6.03 7.38
CA LEU A 32 12.70 7.33 7.40
C LEU A 32 13.30 7.64 8.79
N SER A 33 12.59 7.32 9.86
CA SER A 33 13.08 7.54 11.22
C SER A 33 14.34 6.70 11.52
N VAL A 34 14.39 5.48 10.99
CA VAL A 34 15.58 4.60 11.05
C VAL A 34 16.74 5.18 10.24
N TYR A 35 16.46 5.70 9.05
CA TYR A 35 17.44 6.36 8.19
C TYR A 35 18.03 7.62 8.85
N GLU A 36 17.18 8.47 9.43
CA GLU A 36 17.58 9.69 10.14
C GLU A 36 18.53 9.38 11.32
N ALA A 37 18.34 8.24 11.98
CA ALA A 37 19.24 7.72 13.01
C ALA A 37 20.56 7.11 12.48
N GLN A 38 20.86 7.28 11.19
CA GLN A 38 22.07 6.81 10.50
C GLN A 38 22.19 5.28 10.33
N TYR A 39 21.09 4.54 10.54
CA TYR A 39 21.01 3.10 10.27
C TYR A 39 20.51 2.84 8.85
N ILE A 40 21.38 3.14 7.87
CA ILE A 40 20.99 3.23 6.46
C ILE A 40 20.56 1.87 5.88
N VAL A 41 21.31 0.81 6.19
CA VAL A 41 21.04 -0.54 5.64
C VAL A 41 19.74 -1.09 6.20
N GLU A 42 19.49 -0.87 7.49
CA GLU A 42 18.27 -1.27 8.19
C GLU A 42 17.06 -0.50 7.68
N ALA A 43 17.20 0.79 7.38
CA ALA A 43 16.13 1.59 6.78
C ALA A 43 15.74 1.07 5.38
N VAL A 44 16.74 0.77 4.54
CA VAL A 44 16.51 0.18 3.21
C VAL A 44 15.84 -1.18 3.33
N TRP A 45 16.33 -2.03 4.24
CA TRP A 45 15.71 -3.33 4.50
C TRP A 45 14.27 -3.16 4.97
N TYR A 46 13.99 -2.24 5.89
CA TYR A 46 12.66 -1.95 6.41
C TYR A 46 11.70 -1.58 5.27
N TRP A 47 12.08 -0.61 4.43
CA TRP A 47 11.23 -0.20 3.31
C TRP A 47 10.98 -1.34 2.32
N LEU A 48 12.01 -2.11 1.95
CA LEU A 48 11.87 -3.22 1.01
C LEU A 48 10.98 -4.34 1.56
N PHE A 49 11.19 -4.72 2.82
CA PHE A 49 10.39 -5.76 3.47
C PHE A 49 8.93 -5.32 3.57
N HIS A 50 8.68 -4.14 4.13
CA HIS A 50 7.32 -3.62 4.29
C HIS A 50 6.65 -3.31 2.95
N PHE A 51 7.40 -3.02 1.89
CA PHE A 51 6.82 -2.90 0.54
C PHE A 51 6.23 -4.24 0.09
N GLN A 52 6.99 -5.32 0.26
CA GLN A 52 6.58 -6.65 -0.17
C GLN A 52 5.38 -7.18 0.64
N VAL A 53 5.34 -6.89 1.93
CA VAL A 53 4.34 -7.50 2.84
C VAL A 53 3.21 -6.56 3.27
N HIS A 54 3.29 -5.26 2.98
CA HIS A 54 2.32 -4.28 3.49
C HIS A 54 2.10 -3.08 2.55
N TRP A 55 2.85 -1.98 2.65
CA TRP A 55 2.53 -0.75 1.91
C TRP A 55 2.49 -0.87 0.38
N GLY A 56 3.15 -1.88 -0.21
CA GLY A 56 3.01 -2.17 -1.64
C GLY A 56 1.62 -2.68 -2.03
N GLN A 57 0.96 -3.47 -1.16
CA GLN A 57 -0.41 -3.94 -1.39
C GLN A 57 -1.42 -2.79 -1.29
N HIS A 58 -1.26 -1.94 -0.27
CA HIS A 58 -2.05 -0.72 -0.11
C HIS A 58 -1.86 0.25 -1.28
N LEU A 59 -0.63 0.39 -1.81
CA LEU A 59 -0.37 1.22 -3.00
C LEU A 59 -1.18 0.76 -4.21
N VAL A 60 -1.18 -0.55 -4.50
CA VAL A 60 -1.95 -1.11 -5.62
C VAL A 60 -3.45 -0.92 -5.40
N GLY A 61 -3.93 -1.14 -4.17
CA GLY A 61 -5.32 -0.91 -3.78
C GLY A 61 -5.76 0.53 -4.03
N ALA A 62 -4.98 1.50 -3.52
CA ALA A 62 -5.22 2.92 -3.68
C ALA A 62 -5.21 3.35 -5.16
N GLN A 63 -4.22 2.90 -5.94
CA GLN A 63 -4.15 3.20 -7.38
C GLN A 63 -5.38 2.69 -8.13
N ARG A 64 -5.83 1.47 -7.84
CA ARG A 64 -7.05 0.91 -8.45
C ARG A 64 -8.30 1.70 -8.06
N ALA A 65 -8.42 2.11 -6.79
CA ALA A 65 -9.55 2.91 -6.32
C ALA A 65 -9.59 4.28 -7.02
N ILE A 66 -8.46 4.97 -7.12
CA ILE A 66 -8.35 6.26 -7.82
C ILE A 66 -8.68 6.10 -9.30
N HIS A 67 -8.09 5.10 -9.97
CA HIS A 67 -8.35 4.87 -11.39
C HIS A 67 -9.83 4.60 -11.65
N LYS A 68 -10.46 3.74 -10.83
CA LYS A 68 -11.88 3.44 -10.93
C LYS A 68 -12.73 4.71 -10.75
N TYR A 69 -12.42 5.53 -9.74
CA TYR A 69 -13.13 6.79 -9.51
C TYR A 69 -13.04 7.72 -10.73
N LEU A 70 -11.85 7.91 -11.31
CA LEU A 70 -11.66 8.78 -12.47
C LEU A 70 -12.39 8.26 -13.73
N VAL A 71 -12.32 6.95 -13.98
CA VAL A 71 -12.99 6.32 -15.14
C VAL A 71 -14.51 6.30 -14.98
N ASP A 72 -15.02 5.99 -13.78
CA ASP A 72 -16.46 5.89 -13.53
C ASP A 72 -17.12 7.29 -13.47
N GLU A 73 -16.43 8.32 -12.96
CA GLU A 73 -16.94 9.71 -12.89
C GLU A 73 -16.63 10.54 -14.15
N GLY A 74 -15.90 9.98 -15.13
CA GLY A 74 -15.64 10.63 -16.42
C GLY A 74 -14.80 11.90 -16.34
N LEU A 75 -13.85 11.97 -15.40
CA LEU A 75 -12.83 13.03 -15.31
C LEU A 75 -11.59 12.71 -16.17
#